data_AF-A0A7S2B8P0-F1
#
_entry.id   AF-A0A7S2B8P0-F1
#
_cell.length_a   1.000
_cell.length_b   1.000
_cell.length_c   1.000
_cell.angle_alpha   90.00
_cell.angle_beta   90.00
_cell.angle_gamma   90.00
#
_symmetry.space_group_name_H-M   'P 1'
#
loop_
_entity.id
_entity.type
_entity.pdbx_description
1 polymer ?
#
loop_
_entity_poly.entity_id
_entity_poly.type
_entity_poly.pdbx_seq_one_letter_code
_entity_poly.pdbx_strand_id
1 'polypeptide(L)'
;GLVGMNEHVKKCMIEHHGGIEVDNILLDAIVNPESEHMVAIPEAHRSEFIFRLFQVMFVGGAMHQRSDDCGDYLKMTRKLYKELLTVHRNARSSAIQISSDVYEIRDQETESGRLFPRASEHNRCFIIIDRVKRFVTVIYAPHQPFW
;
A
#
# COMPACT_ATOMS: atom_id res chain seq x y z
N GLY A 1 -0.61 20.07 5.57
CA GLY A 1 0.10 18.78 5.68
C GLY A 1 -0.79 17.74 6.35
N LEU A 2 -0.77 16.51 5.83
CA LEU A 2 -1.61 15.38 6.26
C LEU A 2 -1.23 14.85 7.67
N VAL A 3 0.05 14.98 8.00
CA VAL A 3 0.67 14.51 9.24
C VAL A 3 1.23 15.72 10.01
N GLY A 4 1.11 15.69 11.34
CA GLY A 4 1.68 16.69 12.24
C GLY A 4 3.20 16.59 12.37
N MET A 5 3.82 17.58 13.05
CA MET A 5 5.27 17.58 13.31
C MET A 5 5.73 16.42 14.21
N ASN A 6 4.81 15.86 14.99
CA ASN A 6 5.01 14.73 15.88
C ASN A 6 4.65 13.39 15.21
N GLU A 7 4.57 13.32 13.88
CA GLU A 7 4.20 12.12 13.11
C GLU A 7 2.74 11.64 13.31
N HIS A 8 1.94 12.33 14.13
CA HIS A 8 0.54 12.02 14.32
C HIS A 8 -0.34 12.45 13.14
N VAL A 9 -1.25 11.58 12.73
CA VAL A 9 -2.21 11.85 11.67
C VAL A 9 -3.31 12.78 12.18
N LYS A 10 -3.70 13.77 11.38
CA LYS A 10 -4.78 14.69 11.77
C LYS A 10 -6.14 14.03 11.57
N LYS A 11 -6.97 14.06 12.61
CA LYS A 11 -8.34 13.55 12.60
C LYS A 11 -9.26 14.41 11.73
N CYS A 12 -10.34 13.81 11.22
CA CYS A 12 -11.42 14.48 10.52
C CYS A 12 -12.78 13.97 11.04
N MET A 13 -13.87 14.51 10.49
CA MET A 13 -15.20 13.95 10.73
C MET A 13 -15.25 12.52 10.17
N ILE A 14 -15.93 11.63 10.90
CA ILE A 14 -16.04 10.22 10.48
C ILE A 14 -16.94 10.12 9.26
N GLU A 15 -16.40 9.55 8.19
CA GLU A 15 -17.10 9.23 6.95
C GLU A 15 -16.90 7.76 6.57
N HIS A 16 -17.67 7.27 5.60
CA HIS A 16 -17.58 5.89 5.14
C HIS A 16 -17.37 5.86 3.63
N HIS A 17 -16.23 5.32 3.20
CA HIS A 17 -15.85 5.23 1.78
C HIS A 17 -15.46 3.79 1.46
N GLY A 18 -16.11 3.16 0.47
CA GLY A 18 -15.74 1.80 0.05
C GLY A 18 -15.81 0.72 1.13
N GLY A 19 -16.63 0.91 2.17
CA GLY A 19 -16.71 0.01 3.34
C GLY A 19 -15.66 0.26 4.42
N ILE A 20 -14.94 1.39 4.35
CA ILE A 20 -13.89 1.77 5.31
C ILE A 20 -14.36 2.99 6.10
N GLU A 21 -14.26 2.94 7.44
CA GLU A 21 -14.38 4.13 8.27
C GLU A 21 -13.20 5.05 7.98
N VAL A 22 -13.46 6.30 7.61
CA VAL A 22 -12.46 7.33 7.41
C VAL A 22 -12.55 8.28 8.59
N ASP A 23 -11.55 8.27 9.46
CA ASP A 23 -11.50 9.07 10.70
C ASP A 23 -10.35 10.08 10.71
N ASN A 24 -9.56 10.14 9.64
CA ASN A 24 -8.40 11.00 9.52
C ASN A 24 -8.13 11.41 8.07
N ILE A 25 -7.50 12.57 7.89
CA ILE A 25 -7.31 13.19 6.56
C ILE A 25 -6.35 12.43 5.64
N LEU A 26 -5.44 11.62 6.21
CA LEU A 26 -4.52 10.80 5.41
C LEU A 26 -5.25 9.60 4.81
N LEU A 27 -6.14 8.98 5.59
CA LEU A 27 -6.97 7.88 5.14
C LEU A 27 -7.99 8.37 4.11
N ASP A 28 -8.57 9.56 4.33
CA ASP A 28 -9.41 10.23 3.34
C ASP A 28 -8.66 10.41 2.01
N ALA A 29 -7.46 10.99 2.04
CA ALA A 29 -6.62 11.17 0.85
C ALA A 29 -6.25 9.86 0.11
N ILE A 30 -6.33 8.71 0.79
CA ILE A 30 -5.98 7.39 0.25
C ILE A 30 -7.21 6.65 -0.28
N VAL A 31 -8.35 6.79 0.39
CA VAL A 31 -9.55 5.98 0.16
C VAL A 31 -10.60 6.72 -0.66
N ASN A 32 -10.71 8.04 -0.49
CA ASN A 32 -11.71 8.86 -1.17
C ASN A 32 -11.11 9.44 -2.48
N PRO A 33 -11.59 9.02 -3.67
CA PRO A 33 -11.10 9.52 -4.96
C PRO A 33 -11.34 11.02 -5.17
N GLU A 34 -12.28 11.61 -4.44
CA GLU A 34 -12.66 13.02 -4.53
C GLU A 34 -12.03 13.86 -3.42
N SER A 35 -11.14 13.28 -2.59
CA SER A 35 -10.50 13.99 -1.49
C SER A 35 -9.66 15.18 -1.99
N GLU A 36 -9.94 16.37 -1.46
CA GLU A 36 -9.11 17.55 -1.68
C GLU A 36 -7.67 17.36 -1.19
N HIS A 37 -7.45 16.43 -0.25
CA HIS A 37 -6.16 16.13 0.34
C HIS A 37 -5.27 15.26 -0.56
N MET A 38 -5.83 14.64 -1.61
CA MET A 38 -5.11 13.80 -2.57
C MET A 38 -4.01 14.57 -3.32
N VAL A 39 -4.13 15.91 -3.42
CA VAL A 39 -3.12 16.80 -4.01
C VAL A 39 -1.78 16.71 -3.26
N ALA A 40 -1.79 16.36 -1.97
CA ALA A 40 -0.57 16.20 -1.18
C ALA A 40 0.22 14.92 -1.55
N ILE A 41 -0.36 13.99 -2.31
CA ILE A 41 0.27 12.75 -2.74
C ILE A 41 0.25 12.68 -4.28
N PRO A 42 1.27 13.21 -4.96
CA PRO A 42 1.35 13.20 -6.43
C PRO A 42 1.14 11.82 -7.05
N GLU A 43 0.55 11.78 -8.25
CA GLU A 43 0.24 10.53 -8.95
C GLU A 43 1.45 9.64 -9.20
N ALA A 44 2.58 10.24 -9.54
CA ALA A 44 3.85 9.54 -9.71
C ALA A 44 4.18 8.69 -8.48
N HIS A 45 4.05 9.25 -7.28
CA HIS A 45 4.27 8.52 -6.03
C HIS A 45 3.19 7.47 -5.74
N ARG A 46 1.93 7.74 -6.13
CA ARG A 46 0.83 6.76 -5.98
C ARG A 46 1.03 5.50 -6.81
N SER A 47 1.81 5.58 -7.88
CA SER A 47 2.16 4.43 -8.73
C SER A 47 3.33 3.61 -8.17
N GLU A 48 4.11 4.15 -7.23
CA GLU A 48 5.27 3.46 -6.69
C GLU A 48 4.87 2.31 -5.76
N PHE A 49 5.60 1.19 -5.87
CA PHE A 49 5.35 0.00 -5.06
C PHE A 49 5.41 0.28 -3.54
N ILE A 50 6.34 1.13 -3.09
CA ILE A 50 6.45 1.46 -1.67
C ILE A 50 5.20 2.15 -1.13
N PHE A 51 4.57 3.01 -1.93
CA PHE A 51 3.32 3.67 -1.55
C PHE A 51 2.15 2.68 -1.56
N ARG A 52 2.09 1.79 -2.56
CA ARG A 52 1.09 0.72 -2.60
C ARG A 52 1.20 -0.21 -1.38
N LEU A 53 2.42 -0.51 -0.94
CA LEU A 53 2.67 -1.30 0.27
C LEU A 53 2.23 -0.54 1.53
N PHE A 54 2.52 0.77 1.60
CA PHE A 54 2.03 1.63 2.67
C PHE A 54 0.50 1.60 2.75
N GLN A 55 -0.21 1.69 1.62
CA GLN A 55 -1.68 1.63 1.59
C GLN A 55 -2.21 0.32 2.16
N VAL A 56 -1.59 -0.84 1.84
CA VAL A 56 -1.99 -2.13 2.42
C VAL A 56 -1.93 -2.09 3.95
N MET A 57 -0.84 -1.53 4.50
CA MET A 57 -0.65 -1.44 5.95
C MET A 57 -1.56 -0.40 6.60
N PHE A 58 -1.72 0.77 5.98
CA PHE A 58 -2.42 1.92 6.56
C PHE A 58 -3.95 1.81 6.45
N VAL A 59 -4.46 1.26 5.34
CA VAL A 59 -5.89 0.94 5.23
C VAL A 59 -6.21 -0.29 6.07
N GLY A 60 -5.42 -1.35 5.92
CA GLY A 60 -5.63 -2.65 6.58
C GLY A 60 -6.95 -3.32 6.22
N GLY A 61 -7.56 -4.00 7.19
CA GLY A 61 -8.83 -4.70 7.04
C GLY A 61 -9.56 -4.82 8.38
N ALA A 62 -10.51 -5.75 8.47
CA ALA A 62 -11.41 -5.89 9.62
C ALA A 62 -10.72 -5.90 11.00
N MET A 63 -9.57 -6.55 11.14
CA MET A 63 -8.86 -6.66 12.41
C MET A 63 -7.79 -5.58 12.63
N HIS A 64 -7.78 -4.52 11.82
CA HIS A 64 -6.76 -3.48 11.88
C HIS A 64 -6.95 -2.59 13.12
N GLN A 65 -6.03 -2.71 14.07
CA GLN A 65 -5.89 -1.76 15.18
C GLN A 65 -5.12 -0.52 14.70
N ARG A 66 -5.85 0.50 14.26
CA ARG A 66 -5.23 1.71 13.72
C ARG A 66 -4.39 2.44 14.77
N SER A 67 -3.19 2.84 14.39
CA SER A 67 -2.36 3.77 15.15
C SER A 67 -2.57 5.19 14.63
N ASP A 68 -2.59 6.16 15.54
CA ASP A 68 -2.58 7.57 15.17
C ASP A 68 -1.18 8.07 14.81
N ASP A 69 -0.14 7.28 15.07
CA ASP A 69 1.24 7.58 14.69
C ASP A 69 1.55 7.02 13.29
N CYS A 70 1.67 7.92 12.31
CA CYS A 70 2.04 7.56 10.94
C CYS A 70 3.48 7.03 10.85
N GLY A 71 4.35 7.45 11.76
CA GLY A 71 5.75 7.03 11.85
C GLY A 71 5.90 5.52 11.95
N ASP A 72 5.02 4.86 12.69
CA ASP A 72 5.05 3.40 12.84
C ASP A 72 4.74 2.68 11.53
N TYR A 73 3.75 3.16 10.78
CA TYR A 73 3.46 2.65 9.44
C TYR A 73 4.60 2.89 8.46
N LEU A 74 5.23 4.08 8.49
CA LEU A 74 6.36 4.41 7.63
C LEU A 74 7.58 3.54 7.95
N LYS A 75 7.88 3.31 9.24
CA LYS A 75 8.96 2.42 9.68
C LYS A 75 8.71 0.99 9.20
N MET A 76 7.50 0.47 9.43
CA MET A 76 7.15 -0.90 9.04
C MET A 76 7.15 -1.08 7.52
N THR A 77 6.56 -0.14 6.77
CA THR A 77 6.56 -0.15 5.29
C THR A 77 7.98 -0.13 4.75
N ARG A 78 8.86 0.73 5.29
CA ARG A 78 10.26 0.80 4.88
C ARG A 78 11.00 -0.51 5.16
N LYS A 79 10.78 -1.12 6.32
CA LYS A 79 11.38 -2.41 6.68
C LYS A 79 10.93 -3.50 5.71
N LEU A 80 9.63 -3.63 5.51
CA LEU A 80 9.05 -4.63 4.61
C LEU A 80 9.51 -4.43 3.16
N TYR A 81 9.54 -3.19 2.66
CA TYR A 81 10.06 -2.86 1.32
C TYR A 81 11.50 -3.34 1.13
N LYS A 82 12.37 -3.13 2.13
CA LYS A 82 13.77 -3.58 2.09
C LYS A 82 13.94 -5.10 2.19
N GLU A 83 13.03 -5.78 2.89
CA GLU A 83 13.06 -7.25 3.00
C GLU A 83 12.58 -7.91 1.70
N LEU A 84 11.60 -7.30 1.03
CA LEU A 84 10.99 -7.83 -0.19
C LEU A 84 11.86 -7.63 -1.43
N LEU A 85 12.55 -6.50 -1.53
CA LEU A 85 13.33 -6.15 -2.71
C LEU A 85 14.81 -6.40 -2.51
N THR A 86 15.45 -6.95 -3.53
CA THR A 86 16.89 -7.09 -3.57
C THR A 86 17.51 -5.97 -4.39
N VAL A 87 18.53 -5.35 -3.82
CA VAL A 87 19.36 -4.36 -4.49
C VAL A 87 20.74 -4.93 -4.73
N HIS A 88 21.33 -4.60 -5.87
CA HIS A 88 22.70 -4.96 -6.19
C HIS A 88 23.42 -3.75 -6.77
N ARG A 89 24.74 -3.72 -6.61
CA ARG A 89 25.58 -2.72 -7.23
C ARG A 89 26.01 -3.23 -8.59
N ASN A 90 25.69 -2.50 -9.65
CA ASN A 90 26.11 -2.84 -10.99
C ASN A 90 27.64 -2.73 -11.09
N ALA A 91 28.32 -3.81 -11.48
CA ALA A 91 29.78 -3.86 -11.51
C ALA A 91 30.42 -2.90 -12.52
N ARG A 92 29.68 -2.50 -13.58
CA ARG A 92 30.19 -1.60 -14.63
C ARG A 92 29.88 -0.14 -14.32
N SER A 93 28.64 0.18 -13.94
CA SER A 93 28.23 1.56 -13.70
C SER A 93 28.40 2.02 -12.26
N SER A 94 28.73 1.11 -11.32
CA SER A 94 28.75 1.36 -9.88
C SER A 94 27.42 1.83 -9.26
N ALA A 95 26.34 1.90 -10.06
CA ALA A 95 25.02 2.32 -9.62
C ALA A 95 24.31 1.21 -8.85
N ILE A 96 23.53 1.59 -7.84
CA ILE A 96 22.64 0.68 -7.11
C ILE A 96 21.38 0.48 -7.94
N GLN A 97 21.04 -0.78 -8.23
CA GLN A 97 19.87 -1.15 -9.02
C GLN A 97 19.05 -2.20 -8.27
N ILE A 98 17.72 -2.10 -8.38
CA ILE A 98 16.79 -3.11 -7.88
C ILE A 98 16.81 -4.29 -8.86
N SER A 99 17.04 -5.51 -8.36
CA SER A 99 17.03 -6.73 -9.19
C SER A 99 15.69 -7.48 -9.18
N SER A 100 14.79 -7.11 -8.28
CA SER A 100 13.47 -7.71 -8.15
C SER A 100 12.48 -7.06 -9.11
N ASP A 101 11.69 -7.87 -9.80
CA ASP A 101 10.55 -7.41 -10.60
C ASP A 101 9.27 -7.49 -9.75
N VAL A 102 8.44 -6.45 -9.77
CA VAL A 102 7.20 -6.38 -8.99
C VAL A 102 6.01 -6.23 -9.94
N TYR A 103 5.02 -7.08 -9.76
CA TYR A 103 3.77 -7.07 -10.53
C TYR A 103 2.58 -6.92 -9.59
N GLU A 104 1.69 -5.96 -9.86
CA GLU A 104 0.35 -5.89 -9.26
C GLU A 104 -0.60 -6.75 -10.10
N ILE A 105 -1.13 -7.81 -9.50
CA ILE A 105 -2.12 -8.67 -10.16
C ILE A 105 -3.51 -8.13 -9.83
N ARG A 106 -4.26 -7.82 -10.89
CA ARG A 106 -5.65 -7.37 -10.79
C ARG A 106 -6.59 -8.50 -11.13
N ASP A 107 -7.74 -8.50 -10.49
CA ASP A 107 -8.80 -9.45 -10.81
C ASP A 107 -9.28 -9.24 -12.25
N GLN A 108 -9.70 -10.31 -12.92
CA GLN A 108 -10.32 -10.19 -14.23
C GLN A 108 -11.83 -10.13 -14.07
N GLU A 109 -12.50 -9.37 -14.94
CA GLU A 109 -13.96 -9.20 -14.92
C GLU A 109 -14.73 -10.47 -15.36
N THR A 110 -14.06 -11.60 -15.56
CA THR A 110 -14.67 -12.85 -16.03
C THR A 110 -15.19 -13.69 -14.87
N GLU A 111 -16.33 -14.37 -15.07
CA GLU A 111 -16.96 -15.23 -14.04
C GLU A 111 -16.13 -16.46 -13.67
N SER A 112 -15.18 -16.86 -14.53
CA SER A 112 -14.32 -18.02 -14.31
C SER A 112 -13.11 -17.66 -13.43
N GLY A 113 -13.31 -17.71 -12.11
CA GLY A 113 -12.25 -17.69 -11.11
C GLY A 113 -11.80 -16.29 -10.70
N ARG A 114 -12.52 -15.67 -9.75
CA ARG A 114 -12.13 -14.40 -9.13
C ARG A 114 -10.88 -14.57 -8.27
N LEU A 115 -9.94 -13.65 -8.40
CA LEU A 115 -8.72 -13.60 -7.59
C LEU A 115 -9.05 -13.30 -6.12
N PHE A 116 -10.01 -12.40 -5.87
CA PHE A 116 -10.39 -12.00 -4.52
C PHE A 116 -11.81 -12.49 -4.16
N PRO A 117 -12.09 -12.80 -2.87
CA PRO A 117 -13.40 -13.27 -2.45
C PRO A 117 -14.52 -12.23 -2.63
N ARG A 118 -14.17 -10.94 -2.56
CA ARG A 118 -15.09 -9.80 -2.69
C ARG A 118 -14.42 -8.72 -3.54
N ALA A 119 -15.21 -8.02 -4.35
CA ALA A 119 -14.73 -6.87 -5.10
C ALA A 119 -14.46 -5.70 -4.12
N SER A 120 -13.27 -5.10 -4.22
CA SER A 120 -12.89 -3.90 -3.47
C SER A 120 -11.73 -3.21 -4.18
N GLU A 121 -11.77 -1.89 -4.23
CA GLU A 121 -10.67 -1.06 -4.74
C GLU A 121 -9.40 -1.13 -3.87
N HIS A 122 -9.49 -1.74 -2.68
CA HIS A 122 -8.38 -1.92 -1.74
C HIS A 122 -7.81 -3.34 -1.75
N ASN A 123 -8.36 -4.23 -2.56
CA ASN A 123 -7.73 -5.52 -2.81
C ASN A 123 -6.38 -5.33 -3.47
N ARG A 124 -5.35 -6.00 -2.93
CA ARG A 124 -4.00 -5.97 -3.49
C ARG A 124 -3.44 -7.38 -3.57
N CYS A 125 -2.84 -7.70 -4.71
CA CYS A 125 -2.04 -8.90 -4.90
C CYS A 125 -0.74 -8.50 -5.60
N PHE A 126 0.39 -8.69 -4.93
CA PHE A 126 1.71 -8.43 -5.51
C PHE A 126 2.48 -9.73 -5.69
N ILE A 127 3.07 -9.89 -6.87
CA ILE A 127 4.05 -10.94 -7.15
C ILE A 127 5.40 -10.27 -7.31
N ILE A 128 6.34 -10.67 -6.45
CA ILE A 128 7.69 -10.11 -6.40
C ILE A 128 8.65 -11.22 -6.77
N ILE A 129 9.31 -11.08 -7.92
CA ILE A 129 10.22 -12.08 -8.47
C ILE A 129 11.65 -11.62 -8.22
N ASP A 130 12.38 -12.36 -7.39
CA ASP A 130 13.80 -12.16 -7.19
C ASP A 130 14.59 -13.18 -8.02
N ARG A 131 15.15 -12.72 -9.13
CA ARG A 131 15.93 -13.57 -10.05
C ARG A 131 17.25 -14.05 -9.45
N VAL A 132 17.81 -13.30 -8.51
CA VAL A 132 19.11 -13.59 -7.88
C VAL A 132 18.94 -14.66 -6.82
N LYS A 133 17.96 -14.47 -5.92
CA LYS A 133 17.64 -15.44 -4.86
C LYS A 133 16.81 -16.62 -5.37
N ARG A 134 16.26 -16.53 -6.59
CA ARG A 134 15.33 -17.52 -7.19
C ARG A 134 14.10 -17.75 -6.31
N PHE A 135 13.59 -16.68 -5.70
CA PHE A 135 12.38 -16.72 -4.90
C PHE A 135 11.28 -15.88 -5.55
N VAL A 136 10.04 -16.34 -5.35
CA VAL A 136 8.85 -15.56 -5.63
C VAL A 136 8.15 -15.31 -4.31
N THR A 137 7.96 -14.04 -3.97
CA THR A 137 7.18 -13.64 -2.82
C THR A 137 5.83 -13.14 -3.29
N VAL A 138 4.76 -13.68 -2.71
CA VAL A 138 3.39 -13.26 -2.99
C VAL A 138 2.84 -12.52 -1.77
N ILE A 139 2.39 -11.28 -1.99
CA ILE A 139 1.62 -10.53 -1.00
C ILE A 139 0.16 -10.60 -1.45
N TYR A 140 -0.65 -11.33 -0.70
CA TYR A 140 -2.08 -11.44 -0.97
C TYR A 140 -2.86 -10.76 0.15
N ALA A 141 -3.47 -9.62 -0.17
CA ALA A 141 -4.19 -8.77 0.77
C ALA A 141 -5.61 -8.49 0.25
N PRO A 142 -6.55 -9.44 0.43
CA PRO A 142 -7.96 -9.18 0.19
C PRO A 142 -8.47 -8.21 1.26
N HIS A 143 -9.07 -7.10 0.84
CA HIS A 143 -9.69 -6.18 1.77
C HIS A 143 -10.98 -6.81 2.31
N GLN A 144 -11.19 -6.69 3.61
CA GLN A 144 -12.42 -7.07 4.29
C GLN A 144 -12.82 -5.91 5.19
N PRO A 145 -14.02 -5.31 4.98
CA PRO A 145 -14.55 -4.34 5.92
C PRO A 145 -14.88 -5.04 7.25
N PHE A 146 -14.93 -4.27 8.34
CA PHE A 146 -15.30 -4.82 9.65
C PHE A 146 -16.80 -5.17 9.73
N TRP A 147 -17.64 -4.51 8.92
CA TRP A 147 -19.10 -4.66 8.85
C TRP A 147 -19.55 -5.28 7.52
#